data_AF-A0A0W0XZB4-F1
#
_entry.id   AF-A0A0W0XZB4-F1
#
_cell.length_a   1.000
_cell.length_b   1.000
_cell.length_c   1.000
_cell.angle_alpha   90.00
_cell.angle_beta   90.00
_cell.angle_gamma   90.00
#
_symmetry.space_group_name_H-M   'P 1'
#
loop_
_entity.id
_entity.type
_entity.pdbx_description
1 polymer ?
#
loop_
_entity_poly.entity_id
_entity_poly.type
_entity_poly.pdbx_seq_one_letter_code
_entity_poly.pdbx_strand_id
1 'polypeptide(L)'
;MNYSFYRYWQLFLVFVTLFVLAASFYFQLVKDLTPCPLCLMQRFSVMALLAFTMMSWFWGVSRGGKYIAGLIIAFAAAGFYFAARQIWLQSLPPEQTPACLPGLDVLIRYFPWQDVVHALFLGAGDCAEITWTWLGLSMPAWSALYFLGMIAAGVINWLVLSKR
;
A
#
# COMPACT_ATOMS: atom_id res chain seq x y z
N MET A 1 -8.09 -20.96 -17.05
CA MET A 1 -8.78 -20.48 -15.81
C MET A 1 -10.27 -20.40 -16.10
N ASN A 2 -11.09 -21.25 -15.47
CA ASN A 2 -12.55 -21.20 -15.64
C ASN A 2 -13.10 -19.88 -15.08
N TYR A 3 -14.22 -19.39 -15.63
CA TYR A 3 -14.82 -18.11 -15.23
C TYR A 3 -15.16 -18.06 -13.73
N SER A 4 -15.68 -19.16 -13.17
CA SER A 4 -15.88 -19.29 -11.71
C SER A 4 -14.59 -19.21 -10.91
N PHE A 5 -13.50 -19.83 -11.39
CA PHE A 5 -12.21 -19.80 -10.69
C PHE A 5 -11.58 -18.38 -10.71
N TYR A 6 -11.71 -17.65 -11.83
CA TYR A 6 -11.29 -16.23 -11.90
C TYR A 6 -12.04 -15.37 -10.90
N ARG A 7 -13.36 -15.55 -10.80
CA ARG A 7 -14.17 -14.91 -9.78
C ARG A 7 -13.62 -15.26 -8.40
N TYR A 8 -13.63 -16.52 -7.97
CA TYR A 8 -13.17 -16.90 -6.62
C TYR A 8 -11.79 -16.33 -6.26
N TRP A 9 -10.86 -16.30 -7.22
CA TRP A 9 -9.55 -15.66 -7.05
C TRP A 9 -9.65 -14.16 -6.74
N GLN A 10 -10.45 -13.40 -7.48
CA GLN A 10 -10.71 -11.98 -7.21
C GLN A 10 -11.37 -11.74 -5.85
N LEU A 11 -12.34 -12.59 -5.44
CA LEU A 11 -12.94 -12.48 -4.10
C LEU A 11 -11.92 -12.72 -2.99
N PHE A 12 -11.04 -13.71 -3.17
CA PHE A 12 -9.98 -13.97 -2.22
C PHE A 12 -9.07 -12.75 -2.06
N LEU A 13 -8.67 -12.11 -3.17
CA LEU A 13 -7.89 -10.87 -3.13
C LEU A 13 -8.63 -9.75 -2.39
N VAL A 14 -9.93 -9.53 -2.68
CA VAL A 14 -10.76 -8.54 -1.98
C VAL A 14 -10.83 -8.81 -0.48
N PHE A 15 -10.94 -10.07 -0.07
CA PHE A 15 -10.98 -10.42 1.34
C PHE A 15 -9.65 -10.13 2.05
N VAL A 16 -8.53 -10.46 1.40
CA VAL A 16 -7.18 -10.16 1.92
C VAL A 16 -6.96 -8.64 1.99
N THR A 17 -7.35 -7.88 0.97
CA THR A 17 -7.20 -6.41 0.96
C THR A 17 -8.03 -5.75 2.07
N LEU A 18 -9.27 -6.22 2.30
CA LEU A 18 -10.12 -5.78 3.40
C LEU A 18 -9.50 -6.09 4.77
N PHE A 19 -8.94 -7.28 4.93
CA PHE A 19 -8.28 -7.67 6.17
C PHE A 19 -7.07 -6.77 6.48
N VAL A 20 -6.23 -6.47 5.50
CA VAL A 20 -5.08 -5.55 5.65
C VAL A 20 -5.56 -4.14 6.00
N LEU A 21 -6.63 -3.66 5.37
CA LEU A 21 -7.20 -2.35 5.65
C LEU A 21 -7.81 -2.28 7.06
N ALA A 22 -8.53 -3.31 7.49
CA ALA A 22 -9.06 -3.42 8.84
C ALA A 22 -7.94 -3.48 9.90
N ALA A 23 -6.87 -4.23 9.63
CA ALA A 23 -5.68 -4.25 10.49
C ALA A 23 -5.06 -2.85 10.60
N SER A 24 -4.93 -2.11 9.49
CA SER A 24 -4.43 -0.73 9.49
C SER A 24 -5.29 0.20 10.36
N PHE A 25 -6.62 0.13 10.26
CA PHE A 25 -7.52 0.89 11.14
C PHE A 25 -7.41 0.46 12.61
N TYR A 26 -7.22 -0.84 12.88
CA TYR A 26 -7.03 -1.34 14.23
C TYR A 26 -5.78 -0.74 14.88
N PHE A 27 -4.65 -0.67 14.17
CA PHE A 27 -3.44 -0.02 14.70
C PHE A 27 -3.64 1.49 14.92
N GLN A 28 -4.44 2.16 14.09
CA GLN A 28 -4.71 3.57 14.28
C GLN A 28 -5.62 3.85 15.49
N LEU A 29 -6.73 3.12 15.63
CA LEU A 29 -7.74 3.39 16.68
C LEU A 29 -7.43 2.75 18.04
N VAL A 30 -6.73 1.62 18.07
CA VAL A 30 -6.52 0.84 19.31
C VAL A 30 -5.14 1.08 19.91
N LYS A 31 -4.15 1.43 19.08
CA LYS A 31 -2.77 1.66 19.53
C LYS A 31 -2.40 3.15 19.55
N ASP A 32 -3.33 4.05 19.20
CA ASP A 32 -3.13 5.51 19.14
C ASP A 32 -1.82 5.90 18.43
N LEU A 33 -1.44 5.13 17.41
CA LEU A 33 -0.23 5.38 16.62
C LEU A 33 -0.53 6.52 15.63
N THR A 34 0.24 7.61 15.74
CA THR A 34 0.18 8.69 14.76
C THR A 34 0.57 8.15 13.37
N PRO A 35 -0.30 8.29 12.36
CA PRO A 35 -0.04 7.70 11.06
C PRO A 35 1.07 8.48 10.34
N CYS A 36 2.21 7.83 10.09
CA CYS A 36 3.28 8.42 9.27
C CYS A 36 2.77 8.72 7.84
N PRO A 37 3.27 9.79 7.20
CA PRO A 37 2.87 10.22 5.85
C PRO A 37 2.96 9.11 4.78
N LEU A 38 4.01 8.28 4.81
CA LEU A 38 4.15 7.15 3.86
C LEU A 38 3.09 6.08 4.11
N CYS A 39 2.73 5.82 5.36
CA CYS A 39 1.70 4.85 5.71
C CYS A 39 0.32 5.30 5.20
N LEU A 40 0.08 6.62 5.21
CA LEU A 40 -1.11 7.22 4.60
C LEU A 40 -1.15 6.93 3.09
N MET A 41 -0.05 7.17 2.36
CA MET A 41 0.07 6.88 0.92
C MET A 41 -0.11 5.39 0.59
N GLN A 42 0.44 4.50 1.43
CA GLN A 42 0.21 3.05 1.30
C GLN A 42 -1.27 2.74 1.47
N ARG A 43 -1.96 3.34 2.44
CA ARG A 43 -3.40 3.14 2.65
C ARG A 43 -4.24 3.59 1.47
N PHE A 44 -3.92 4.74 0.85
CA PHE A 44 -4.57 5.18 -0.39
C PHE A 44 -4.38 4.17 -1.52
N SER A 45 -3.18 3.60 -1.61
CA SER A 45 -2.89 2.54 -2.59
C SER A 45 -3.70 1.28 -2.32
N VAL A 46 -3.83 0.84 -1.06
CA VAL A 46 -4.69 -0.31 -0.68
C VAL A 46 -6.17 -0.05 -0.99
N MET A 47 -6.68 1.15 -0.69
CA MET A 47 -8.06 1.52 -1.02
C MET A 47 -8.31 1.50 -2.52
N ALA A 48 -7.37 2.02 -3.31
CA ALA A 48 -7.46 1.96 -4.77
C ALA A 48 -7.45 0.50 -5.28
N LEU A 49 -6.57 -0.35 -4.74
CA LEU A 49 -6.52 -1.78 -5.07
C LEU A 49 -7.83 -2.51 -4.73
N LEU A 50 -8.46 -2.20 -3.59
CA LEU A 50 -9.77 -2.74 -3.22
C LEU A 50 -10.84 -2.35 -4.26
N ALA A 51 -10.89 -1.07 -4.65
CA ALA A 51 -11.84 -0.61 -5.66
C ALA A 51 -11.62 -1.32 -7.02
N PHE A 52 -10.37 -1.43 -7.48
CA PHE A 52 -10.07 -2.09 -8.76
C PHE A 52 -10.30 -3.60 -8.74
N THR A 53 -10.01 -4.29 -7.64
CA THR A 53 -10.32 -5.73 -7.50
C THR A 53 -11.82 -6.00 -7.45
N MET A 54 -12.60 -5.14 -6.79
CA MET A 54 -14.07 -5.21 -6.87
C MET A 54 -14.58 -4.94 -8.29
N MET A 55 -14.02 -3.93 -8.97
CA MET A 55 -14.41 -3.61 -10.35
C MET A 55 -14.06 -4.76 -11.32
N SER A 56 -12.90 -5.40 -11.12
CA SER A 56 -12.46 -6.60 -11.85
C SER A 56 -13.41 -7.79 -11.63
N TRP A 57 -13.93 -7.96 -10.41
CA TRP A 57 -14.94 -8.97 -10.11
C TRP A 57 -16.25 -8.75 -10.88
N PHE A 58 -16.70 -7.50 -11.02
CA PHE A 58 -17.91 -7.16 -11.79
C PHE A 58 -17.72 -7.25 -13.31
N TRP A 59 -16.60 -6.76 -13.85
CA TRP A 59 -16.35 -6.73 -15.30
C TRP A 59 -16.02 -8.10 -15.91
N GLY A 60 -15.66 -9.08 -15.09
CA GLY A 60 -15.35 -10.45 -15.51
C GLY A 60 -14.22 -10.54 -16.55
N VAL A 61 -14.22 -11.62 -17.35
CA VAL A 61 -13.23 -11.87 -18.42
C VAL A 61 -13.58 -11.10 -19.71
N SER A 62 -13.76 -9.80 -19.61
CA SER A 62 -13.97 -8.92 -20.77
C SER A 62 -12.69 -8.16 -21.13
N ARG A 63 -12.64 -7.50 -22.29
CA ARG A 63 -11.48 -6.65 -22.67
C ARG A 63 -11.19 -5.55 -21.63
N GLY A 64 -12.21 -5.07 -20.91
CA GLY A 64 -12.07 -4.13 -19.81
C GLY A 64 -11.25 -4.67 -18.63
N GLY A 65 -11.29 -5.98 -18.39
CA GLY A 65 -10.52 -6.63 -17.33
C GLY A 65 -9.01 -6.50 -17.49
N LYS A 66 -8.51 -6.42 -18.74
CA LYS A 66 -7.08 -6.17 -19.01
C LYS A 66 -6.67 -4.81 -18.43
N TYR A 67 -7.36 -3.74 -18.81
CA TYR A 67 -7.08 -2.39 -18.29
C TYR A 67 -7.12 -2.31 -16.76
N ILE A 68 -8.11 -2.96 -16.14
CA ILE A 68 -8.22 -3.00 -14.67
C ILE A 68 -7.03 -3.76 -14.06
N ALA A 69 -6.60 -4.88 -14.63
CA ALA A 69 -5.42 -5.60 -14.16
C ALA A 69 -4.14 -4.74 -14.27
N GLY A 70 -4.02 -3.92 -15.32
CA GLY A 70 -2.91 -2.96 -15.47
C GLY A 70 -2.92 -1.89 -14.37
N LEU A 71 -4.11 -1.36 -14.04
CA LEU A 71 -4.27 -0.41 -12.93
C LEU A 71 -3.93 -1.04 -11.58
N ILE A 72 -4.35 -2.30 -11.33
CA ILE A 72 -3.98 -3.05 -10.12
C ILE A 72 -2.46 -3.14 -9.99
N ILE A 73 -1.75 -3.48 -11.07
CA ILE A 73 -0.28 -3.55 -11.06
C ILE A 73 0.33 -2.18 -10.77
N ALA A 74 -0.16 -1.12 -11.42
CA ALA A 74 0.37 0.25 -11.24
C ALA A 74 0.22 0.74 -9.79
N PHE A 75 -0.97 0.58 -9.20
CA PHE A 75 -1.22 0.99 -7.81
C PHE A 75 -0.51 0.09 -6.79
N ALA A 76 -0.36 -1.21 -7.08
CA ALA A 76 0.41 -2.10 -6.22
C ALA A 76 1.91 -1.79 -6.27
N ALA A 77 2.45 -1.42 -7.44
CA ALA A 77 3.82 -0.95 -7.59
C ALA A 77 4.06 0.37 -6.85
N ALA A 78 3.11 1.31 -6.90
CA ALA A 78 3.18 2.55 -6.12
C ALA A 78 3.19 2.26 -4.61
N GLY A 79 2.29 1.40 -4.12
CA GLY A 79 2.26 0.98 -2.72
C GLY A 79 3.57 0.28 -2.28
N PHE A 80 4.12 -0.58 -3.14
CA PHE A 80 5.40 -1.24 -2.90
C PHE A 80 6.56 -0.23 -2.82
N TYR A 81 6.58 0.78 -3.69
CA TYR A 81 7.58 1.85 -3.64
C TYR A 81 7.56 2.58 -2.30
N PHE A 82 6.38 2.97 -1.80
CA PHE A 82 6.26 3.61 -0.49
C PHE A 82 6.69 2.68 0.66
N ALA A 83 6.32 1.40 0.61
CA ALA A 83 6.73 0.43 1.64
C ALA A 83 8.26 0.22 1.63
N ALA A 84 8.87 0.04 0.45
CA ALA A 84 10.30 -0.09 0.29
C ALA A 84 11.06 1.16 0.76
N ARG A 85 10.52 2.36 0.47
CA ARG A 85 11.07 3.63 0.95
C ARG A 85 11.05 3.70 2.47
N GLN A 86 9.98 3.25 3.11
CA GLN A 86 9.87 3.21 4.57
C GLN A 86 10.87 2.23 5.19
N ILE A 87 11.07 1.05 4.59
CA ILE A 87 12.10 0.09 5.05
C ILE A 87 13.50 0.71 4.93
N TRP A 88 13.77 1.43 3.84
CA TRP A 88 15.04 2.14 3.67
C TRP A 88 15.25 3.21 4.74
N LEU A 89 14.22 4.00 5.06
CA LEU A 89 14.24 4.98 6.16
C LEU A 89 14.49 4.32 7.53
N GLN A 90 13.91 3.14 7.79
CA GLN A 90 14.14 2.38 9.02
C GLN A 90 15.55 1.78 9.13
N SER A 91 16.25 1.60 8.01
CA SER A 91 17.64 1.11 7.99
C SER A 91 18.68 2.22 8.19
N LEU A 92 18.27 3.49 8.13
CA LEU A 92 19.16 4.64 8.23
C LEU A 92 19.45 4.96 9.71
N PRO A 93 20.72 5.19 10.11
CA PRO A 93 21.05 5.56 11.48
C PRO A 93 20.39 6.90 11.87
N PRO A 94 20.01 7.09 13.16
CA PRO A 94 19.27 8.26 13.64
C PRO A 94 20.00 9.59 13.47
N GLU A 95 21.31 9.57 13.23
CA GLU A 95 22.12 10.76 12.91
C GLU A 95 21.96 11.26 11.46
N GLN A 96 21.45 10.42 10.54
CA GLN A 96 21.20 10.76 9.13
C GLN A 96 19.71 10.78 8.76
N THR A 97 18.81 10.44 9.69
CA THR A 97 17.39 10.75 9.50
C THR A 97 17.25 12.25 9.33
N PRO A 98 16.53 12.77 8.32
CA PRO A 98 16.43 14.20 8.06
C PRO A 98 15.89 14.92 9.31
N ALA A 99 16.82 15.45 10.11
CA ALA A 99 16.67 15.70 11.54
C ALA A 99 15.83 16.94 11.90
N CYS A 100 15.07 17.51 10.95
CA CYS A 100 14.38 18.77 11.18
C CYS A 100 12.98 18.86 10.57
N LEU A 101 12.37 17.76 10.08
CA LEU A 101 10.99 17.84 9.58
C LEU A 101 10.02 17.55 10.74
N PRO A 102 9.23 18.55 11.18
CA PRO A 102 8.31 18.37 12.28
C PRO A 102 7.22 17.35 11.91
N GLY A 103 6.62 16.72 12.92
CA GLY A 103 5.60 15.70 12.70
C GLY A 103 4.44 16.20 11.84
N LEU A 104 3.73 15.25 11.22
CA LEU A 104 2.73 15.51 10.17
C LEU A 104 1.67 16.56 10.58
N ASP A 105 1.25 16.55 11.85
CA ASP A 105 0.29 17.52 12.42
C ASP A 105 0.79 18.97 12.38
N VAL A 106 2.08 19.19 12.62
CA VAL A 106 2.69 20.53 12.57
C VAL A 106 2.93 20.94 11.12
N LEU A 107 3.33 20.00 10.27
CA LEU A 107 3.58 20.26 8.86
C LEU A 107 2.31 20.68 8.12
N ILE A 108 1.18 20.00 8.35
CA ILE A 108 -0.11 20.36 7.74
C ILE A 108 -0.61 21.73 8.22
N ARG A 109 -0.28 22.11 9.46
CA ARG A 109 -0.84 23.29 10.11
C ARG A 109 -0.02 24.57 9.89
N TYR A 110 1.30 24.43 9.65
CA TYR A 110 2.22 25.57 9.57
C TYR A 110 3.05 25.64 8.28
N PHE A 111 3.18 24.55 7.51
CA PHE A 111 3.98 24.55 6.29
C PHE A 111 3.11 24.62 5.02
N PRO A 112 3.64 25.20 3.92
CA PRO A 112 2.92 25.23 2.65
C PRO A 112 2.65 23.82 2.13
N TRP A 113 1.56 23.65 1.37
CA TRP A 113 1.14 22.36 0.81
C TRP A 113 2.23 21.63 0.01
N GLN A 114 3.20 22.36 -0.54
CA GLN A 114 4.35 21.81 -1.25
C GLN A 114 5.23 20.92 -0.35
N ASP A 115 5.49 21.37 0.88
CA ASP A 115 6.30 20.65 1.85
C ASP A 115 5.54 19.46 2.46
N VAL A 116 4.21 19.60 2.61
CA VAL A 116 3.33 18.50 3.00
C VAL A 116 3.35 17.37 1.96
N VAL A 117 3.28 17.71 0.67
CA VAL A 117 3.38 16.73 -0.42
C VAL A 117 4.79 16.12 -0.47
N HIS A 118 5.84 16.92 -0.26
CA HIS A 118 7.21 16.40 -0.16
C HIS A 118 7.34 15.39 1.00
N ALA A 119 6.80 15.69 2.18
CA ALA A 119 6.82 14.77 3.32
C ALA A 119 5.98 13.49 3.06
N LEU A 120 4.87 13.61 2.34
CA LEU A 120 4.06 12.48 1.88
C LEU A 120 4.86 11.50 1.01
N PHE A 121 5.71 12.02 0.12
CA PHE A 121 6.48 11.20 -0.82
C PHE A 121 7.86 10.78 -0.30
N LEU A 122 8.56 11.65 0.42
CA LEU A 122 9.95 11.45 0.84
C LEU A 122 10.07 10.87 2.26
N GLY A 123 9.07 11.12 3.11
CA GLY A 123 9.02 10.70 4.50
C GLY A 123 9.43 11.78 5.49
N ALA A 124 8.82 11.71 6.67
CA ALA A 124 9.17 12.52 7.84
C ALA A 124 10.03 11.67 8.81
N GLY A 125 10.71 12.33 9.75
CA GLY A 125 11.52 11.66 10.78
C GLY A 125 10.75 10.59 11.55
N ASP A 126 9.46 10.82 11.81
CA ASP A 126 8.55 9.88 12.48
C ASP A 126 8.41 8.52 11.76
N CYS A 127 8.75 8.44 10.47
CA CYS A 127 8.65 7.20 9.70
C CYS A 127 9.84 6.24 9.93
N ALA A 128 10.91 6.71 10.56
CA ALA A 128 12.08 5.90 10.90
C ALA A 128 11.89 5.09 12.20
N GLU A 129 10.93 5.46 13.05
CA GLU A 129 10.66 4.73 14.27
C GLU A 129 10.03 3.36 13.99
N ILE A 130 10.58 2.33 14.63
CA ILE A 130 10.07 0.97 14.56
C ILE A 130 9.08 0.79 15.70
N THR A 131 7.81 1.14 15.44
CA THR A 131 6.73 1.04 16.43
C THR A 131 6.27 -0.39 16.69
N TRP A 132 6.46 -1.29 15.71
CA TRP A 132 6.06 -2.70 15.84
C TRP A 132 6.89 -3.62 14.95
N THR A 133 7.36 -4.72 15.55
CA THR A 133 8.01 -5.83 14.87
C THR A 133 7.28 -7.13 15.18
N TRP A 134 7.12 -7.98 14.17
CA TRP A 134 6.57 -9.31 14.32
C TRP A 134 7.36 -10.29 13.47
N LEU A 135 7.80 -11.40 14.08
CA LEU A 135 8.75 -12.35 13.51
C LEU A 135 10.07 -11.70 13.02
N GLY A 136 10.47 -10.58 13.62
CA GLY A 136 11.66 -9.81 13.20
C GLY A 136 11.45 -8.93 11.96
N LEU A 137 10.25 -8.93 11.37
CA LEU A 137 9.86 -8.06 10.26
C LEU A 137 9.08 -6.85 10.80
N SER A 138 9.41 -5.67 10.29
CA SER A 138 8.67 -4.45 10.60
C SER A 138 7.33 -4.40 9.86
N MET A 139 6.38 -3.60 10.37
CA MET A 139 5.10 -3.33 9.68
C MET A 139 5.23 -3.04 8.18
N PRO A 140 6.12 -2.13 7.72
CA PRO A 140 6.26 -1.86 6.30
C PRO A 140 6.81 -3.04 5.50
N ALA A 141 7.59 -3.94 6.11
CA ALA A 141 8.03 -5.16 5.44
C ALA A 141 6.86 -6.12 5.15
N TRP A 142 5.92 -6.26 6.08
CA TRP A 142 4.67 -7.01 5.85
C TRP A 142 3.80 -6.36 4.77
N SER A 143 3.67 -5.03 4.78
CA SER A 143 2.98 -4.29 3.72
C SER A 143 3.65 -4.48 2.36
N ALA A 144 4.99 -4.46 2.29
CA ALA A 144 5.73 -4.68 1.06
C ALA A 144 5.48 -6.09 0.49
N LEU A 145 5.48 -7.12 1.34
CA LEU A 145 5.14 -8.49 0.92
C LEU A 145 3.70 -8.57 0.36
N TYR A 146 2.75 -7.91 1.00
CA TYR A 146 1.38 -7.83 0.52
C TYR A 146 1.29 -7.15 -0.85
N PHE A 147 1.94 -5.99 -1.04
CA PHE A 147 1.95 -5.31 -2.33
C PHE A 147 2.62 -6.15 -3.43
N LEU A 148 3.70 -6.87 -3.10
CA LEU A 148 4.37 -7.79 -4.02
C LEU A 148 3.44 -8.94 -4.43
N GLY A 149 2.69 -9.52 -3.48
CA GLY A 149 1.65 -10.50 -3.75
C GLY A 149 0.54 -9.97 -4.68
N MET A 150 0.13 -8.71 -4.47
CA MET A 150 -0.86 -8.05 -5.32
C MET A 150 -0.34 -7.78 -6.74
N ILE A 151 0.94 -7.40 -6.90
CA ILE A 151 1.59 -7.27 -8.22
C ILE A 151 1.57 -8.62 -8.93
N ALA A 152 2.01 -9.70 -8.26
CA ALA A 152 2.02 -11.04 -8.83
C ALA A 152 0.60 -11.48 -9.26
N ALA A 153 -0.40 -11.24 -8.41
CA ALA A 153 -1.79 -11.52 -8.74
C ALA A 153 -2.29 -10.69 -9.93
N GLY A 154 -1.94 -9.41 -10.01
CA GLY A 154 -2.23 -8.53 -11.14
C GLY A 154 -1.63 -9.02 -12.45
N VAL A 155 -0.35 -9.44 -12.43
CA VAL A 155 0.35 -9.99 -13.59
C VAL A 155 -0.28 -11.31 -14.04
N ILE A 156 -0.62 -12.20 -13.11
CA ILE A 156 -1.31 -13.46 -13.43
C ILE A 156 -2.65 -13.17 -14.10
N ASN A 157 -3.44 -12.25 -13.56
CA ASN A 157 -4.71 -11.83 -14.16
C ASN A 157 -4.48 -11.28 -15.58
N TRP A 158 -3.51 -10.38 -15.75
CA TRP A 158 -3.17 -9.81 -17.06
C TRP A 158 -2.77 -10.88 -18.07
N LEU A 159 -1.90 -11.83 -17.71
CA LEU A 159 -1.46 -12.92 -18.59
C LEU A 159 -2.62 -13.86 -18.98
N VAL A 160 -3.47 -14.22 -18.01
CA VAL A 160 -4.64 -15.08 -18.25
C VAL A 160 -5.63 -14.40 -19.19
N LEU A 161 -5.82 -13.08 -19.04
CA LEU A 161 -6.64 -12.28 -19.94
C LEU A 161 -5.96 -12.11 -21.31
N SER A 162 -4.64 -11.93 -21.37
CA SER A 162 -3.88 -11.73 -22.63
C SER A 162 -3.85 -12.96 -23.52
N LYS A 163 -3.90 -14.16 -22.93
CA LYS A 163 -3.89 -15.44 -23.67
C LYS A 163 -5.27 -15.82 -24.22
N ARG A 164 -6.31 -15.03 -23.94
CA ARG A 164 -7.66 -15.09 -24.51
C ARG A 164 -7.94 -13.89 -25.40
#